data_AF-M5FY20-F1
#
_entry.id   AF-M5FY20-F1
#
_cell.length_a   1.000
_cell.length_b   1.000
_cell.length_c   1.000
_cell.angle_alpha   90.00
_cell.angle_beta   90.00
_cell.angle_gamma   90.00
#
_symmetry.space_group_name_H-M   'P 1'
#
loop_
_entity.id
_entity.type
_entity.pdbx_description
1 polymer ?
#
loop_
_entity_poly.entity_id
_entity_poly.type
_entity_poly.pdbx_seq_one_letter_code
_entity_poly.pdbx_strand_id
1 'polypeptide(L)'
;MSYPTTYPPPLGHLPPFYIPFPIRPLPPPTLHPPPSLPSLPSPPRPSPFPGWELTTHLIPSASPRASPTATTRNIRPQYPPTLEREKEDRAREVERLRVAMRAQRARDCERKSWVSYEGEPRLWNVLNRFMRSPARLSGGAGADAEDGLTILLTHANGFPKEVYEPFLSFLLSSYTGIREIWVWEAVNHGDAALVNAAKLGDTCESVWLWLCGV
;
A
#
# COMPACT_ATOMS: atom_id res chain seq x y z
N MET A 1 29.36 -7.43 -33.43
CA MET A 1 29.46 -6.32 -32.45
C MET A 1 28.76 -6.79 -31.17
N SER A 2 29.53 -7.09 -30.12
CA SER A 2 29.00 -7.52 -28.82
C SER A 2 28.79 -6.28 -27.96
N TYR A 3 27.55 -6.06 -27.50
CA TYR A 3 27.28 -5.04 -26.49
C TYR A 3 27.75 -5.57 -25.14
N PRO A 4 28.47 -4.78 -24.33
CA PRO A 4 28.82 -5.18 -22.98
C PRO A 4 27.55 -5.35 -22.15
N THR A 5 27.37 -6.54 -21.58
CA THR A 5 26.18 -6.96 -20.80
C THR A 5 26.14 -6.37 -19.39
N THR A 6 27.13 -5.57 -18.99
CA THR A 6 27.22 -5.02 -17.64
C THR A 6 27.85 -3.63 -17.68
N TYR A 7 27.30 -2.69 -16.90
CA TYR A 7 27.93 -1.39 -16.70
C TYR A 7 29.31 -1.57 -16.07
N PRO A 8 30.32 -0.77 -16.48
CA PRO A 8 31.62 -0.81 -15.83
C PRO A 8 31.47 -0.46 -14.35
N PRO A 9 32.20 -1.15 -13.44
CA PRO A 9 32.18 -0.81 -12.03
C PRO A 9 32.57 0.66 -11.84
N PRO A 10 31.99 1.36 -10.85
CA PRO A 10 32.33 2.76 -10.59
C PRO A 10 33.85 2.89 -10.41
N LEU A 11 34.43 3.89 -11.08
CA LEU A 11 35.86 4.18 -11.07
C LEU A 11 36.25 4.81 -9.73
N GLY A 12 36.32 4.01 -8.67
CA GLY A 12 36.82 4.41 -7.37
C GLY A 12 35.97 3.95 -6.18
N HIS A 13 36.58 4.00 -5.01
CA HIS A 13 35.86 3.86 -3.74
C HIS A 13 34.90 5.03 -3.61
N LEU A 14 33.60 4.79 -3.78
CA LEU A 14 32.58 5.75 -3.35
C LEU A 14 32.85 6.03 -1.86
N PRO A 15 32.96 7.30 -1.45
CA PRO A 15 33.29 7.60 -0.07
C PRO A 15 32.19 7.04 0.85
N PRO A 16 32.53 6.46 2.01
CA PRO A 16 31.56 5.88 2.94
C PRO A 16 30.90 7.01 3.73
N PHE A 17 30.22 7.93 3.06
CA PHE A 17 29.40 8.93 3.74
C PHE A 17 27.94 8.57 3.55
N TYR A 18 27.58 7.36 3.99
CA TYR A 18 26.22 7.19 4.49
C TYR A 18 26.15 7.98 5.79
N ILE A 19 25.57 9.17 5.74
CA ILE A 19 25.18 9.89 6.94
C ILE A 19 23.89 9.22 7.41
N PRO A 20 23.89 8.42 8.49
CA PRO A 20 22.67 7.82 8.98
C PRO A 20 21.67 8.93 9.31
N PHE A 21 20.53 8.92 8.63
CA PHE A 21 19.45 9.81 8.98
C PHE A 21 18.88 9.38 10.33
N PRO A 22 18.54 10.33 11.22
CA PRO A 22 17.90 9.99 12.48
C PRO A 22 16.59 9.22 12.21
N ILE A 23 16.44 8.07 12.84
CA ILE A 23 15.24 7.24 12.71
C ILE A 23 14.15 7.84 13.60
N ARG A 24 12.92 7.93 13.08
CA ARG A 24 11.76 8.34 13.89
C ARG A 24 11.52 7.27 14.97
N PRO A 25 11.45 7.64 16.26
CA PRO A 25 11.14 6.67 17.31
C PRO A 25 9.74 6.08 17.06
N LEU A 26 9.64 4.75 17.10
CA LEU A 26 8.36 4.07 16.99
C LEU A 26 7.57 4.27 18.29
N PRO A 27 6.32 4.70 18.22
CA PRO A 27 5.44 4.75 19.37
C PRO A 27 5.18 3.32 19.87
N PRO A 28 4.82 3.15 21.14
CA PRO A 28 4.42 1.85 21.64
C PRO A 28 3.23 1.31 20.82
N PRO A 29 3.17 -0.02 20.58
CA PRO A 29 2.08 -0.62 19.84
C PRO A 29 0.75 -0.31 20.53
N THR A 30 -0.21 0.20 19.77
CA THR A 30 -1.57 0.41 20.28
C THR A 30 -2.29 -0.94 20.28
N LEU A 31 -2.40 -1.57 21.45
CA LEU A 31 -3.04 -2.89 21.59
C LEU A 31 -4.57 -2.82 21.65
N HIS A 32 -5.14 -1.63 21.85
CA HIS A 32 -6.58 -1.46 21.98
C HIS A 32 -7.24 -1.34 20.59
N PRO A 33 -8.29 -2.13 20.32
CA PRO A 33 -9.10 -1.91 19.14
C PRO A 33 -9.72 -0.51 19.20
N PRO A 34 -9.79 0.22 18.08
CA PRO A 34 -10.41 1.53 18.10
C PRO A 34 -11.91 1.42 18.42
N PRO A 35 -12.49 2.48 19.01
CA PRO A 35 -13.88 2.47 19.45
C PRO A 35 -14.87 2.28 18.30
N SER A 36 -14.47 2.61 17.07
CA SER A 36 -15.26 2.38 15.87
C SER A 36 -14.39 1.91 14.71
N LEU A 37 -14.90 0.91 13.98
CA LEU A 37 -14.33 0.43 12.73
C LEU A 37 -15.02 1.15 11.56
N PRO A 38 -14.28 1.49 10.49
CA PRO A 38 -14.91 1.98 9.28
C PRO A 38 -15.75 0.87 8.63
N SER A 39 -16.82 1.25 7.94
CA SER A 39 -17.59 0.31 7.12
C SER A 39 -16.77 -0.11 5.90
N LEU A 40 -16.88 -1.39 5.52
CA LEU A 40 -16.36 -1.84 4.24
C LEU A 40 -17.11 -1.17 3.09
N PRO A 41 -16.43 -0.76 2.01
CA PRO A 41 -17.04 -0.09 0.87
C PRO A 41 -17.90 -1.06 0.04
N SER A 42 -17.56 -2.34 0.06
CA SER A 42 -18.25 -3.42 -0.63
C SER A 42 -18.82 -4.43 0.38
N PRO A 43 -19.98 -5.04 0.10
CA PRO A 43 -20.53 -6.09 0.96
C PRO A 43 -19.65 -7.35 0.90
N PRO A 44 -19.63 -8.17 1.97
CA PRO A 44 -18.94 -9.44 1.96
C PRO A 44 -19.41 -10.31 0.78
N ARG A 45 -18.46 -10.88 0.06
CA ARG A 45 -18.71 -11.77 -1.08
C ARG A 45 -18.30 -13.21 -0.73
N PRO A 46 -18.93 -14.23 -1.34
CA PRO A 46 -18.50 -15.61 -1.15
C PRO A 46 -17.11 -15.86 -1.76
N SER A 47 -16.45 -16.91 -1.28
CA SER A 47 -15.19 -17.38 -1.88
C SER A 47 -15.43 -17.87 -3.31
N PRO A 48 -14.58 -17.46 -4.28
CA PRO A 48 -14.61 -18.03 -5.63
C PRO A 48 -14.01 -19.45 -5.68
N PHE A 49 -13.34 -19.90 -4.61
CA PHE A 49 -12.68 -21.20 -4.55
C PHE A 49 -13.54 -22.22 -3.78
N PRO A 50 -13.94 -23.34 -4.40
CA PRO A 50 -14.76 -24.36 -3.74
C PRO A 50 -14.07 -24.95 -2.50
N GLY A 51 -14.77 -24.95 -1.36
CA GLY A 51 -14.24 -25.48 -0.09
C GLY A 51 -13.30 -24.53 0.65
N TRP A 52 -13.28 -23.27 0.26
CA TRP A 52 -12.61 -22.18 0.96
C TRP A 52 -13.65 -21.15 1.42
N GLU A 53 -13.43 -20.60 2.61
CA GLU A 53 -14.20 -19.50 3.17
C GLU A 53 -13.41 -18.20 2.97
N LEU A 54 -14.08 -17.15 2.48
CA LEU A 54 -13.49 -15.83 2.30
C LEU A 54 -14.02 -14.89 3.40
N THR A 55 -13.11 -14.28 4.13
CA THR A 55 -13.40 -13.22 5.11
C THR A 55 -12.58 -11.98 4.80
N THR A 56 -13.15 -10.79 5.02
CA THR A 56 -12.47 -9.51 4.78
C THR A 56 -12.22 -8.80 6.10
N HIS A 57 -10.98 -8.39 6.34
CA HIS A 57 -10.51 -7.84 7.60
C HIS A 57 -9.97 -6.43 7.41
N LEU A 58 -10.30 -5.54 8.34
CA LEU A 58 -9.74 -4.20 8.44
C LEU A 58 -8.69 -4.18 9.54
N ILE A 59 -7.44 -3.85 9.19
CA ILE A 59 -6.36 -3.72 10.17
C ILE A 59 -5.79 -2.30 10.15
N PRO A 60 -5.41 -1.76 11.32
CA PRO A 60 -4.75 -0.47 11.36
C PRO A 60 -3.44 -0.53 10.59
N SER A 61 -3.20 0.48 9.74
CA SER A 61 -1.91 0.63 9.07
C SER A 61 -0.84 1.14 10.03
N ALA A 62 0.42 0.91 9.65
CA ALA A 62 1.58 1.34 10.42
C ALA A 62 1.52 2.85 10.72
N SER A 63 1.84 3.19 11.95
CA SER A 63 1.98 4.57 12.43
C SER A 63 3.20 4.63 13.34
N PRO A 64 4.06 5.64 13.19
CA PRO A 64 3.93 6.77 12.26
C PRO A 64 4.34 6.46 10.82
N ARG A 65 3.87 7.26 9.84
CA ARG A 65 4.40 7.22 8.47
C ARG A 65 5.65 8.07 8.29
N ALA A 66 6.39 7.76 7.23
CA ALA A 66 7.62 8.44 6.86
C ALA A 66 7.39 9.91 6.48
N SER A 67 6.33 10.22 5.73
CA SER A 67 6.02 11.59 5.33
C SER A 67 4.64 12.06 5.80
N PRO A 68 4.51 13.30 6.33
CA PRO A 68 3.21 13.95 6.58
C PRO A 68 2.33 14.08 5.34
N THR A 69 2.94 14.10 4.14
CA THR A 69 2.22 14.23 2.88
C THR A 69 1.47 12.95 2.53
N ALA A 70 1.76 11.82 3.18
CA ALA A 70 1.01 10.58 3.02
C ALA A 70 -0.46 10.70 3.46
N THR A 71 -0.78 11.67 4.32
CA THR A 71 -2.15 11.94 4.78
C THR A 71 -2.62 13.36 4.52
N THR A 72 -1.82 14.16 3.82
CA THR A 72 -2.15 15.54 3.49
C THR A 72 -2.31 15.66 1.99
N ARG A 73 -3.45 16.17 1.53
CA ARG A 73 -3.64 16.45 0.11
C ARG A 73 -2.77 17.62 -0.32
N ASN A 74 -2.07 17.43 -1.43
CA ASN A 74 -1.27 18.44 -2.09
C ASN A 74 -2.11 19.27 -3.06
N ILE A 75 -1.58 20.43 -3.40
CA ILE A 75 -2.11 21.29 -4.45
C ILE A 75 -1.96 20.52 -5.76
N ARG A 76 -3.10 20.23 -6.40
CA ARG A 76 -3.16 19.52 -7.68
C ARG A 76 -4.10 20.25 -8.64
N PRO A 77 -3.85 20.16 -9.95
CA PRO A 77 -4.81 20.63 -10.93
C PRO A 77 -6.14 19.88 -10.77
N GLN A 78 -7.24 20.59 -10.96
CA GLN A 78 -8.56 19.97 -10.94
C GLN A 78 -8.69 18.99 -12.12
N TYR A 79 -9.21 17.80 -11.85
CA TYR A 79 -9.54 16.80 -12.87
C TYR A 79 -11.02 16.36 -12.73
N PRO A 80 -11.80 16.28 -13.82
CA PRO A 80 -11.44 16.74 -15.16
C PRO A 80 -11.19 18.26 -15.20
N PRO A 81 -10.34 18.75 -16.12
CA PRO A 81 -10.09 20.18 -16.24
C PRO A 81 -11.38 20.92 -16.58
N THR A 82 -11.54 22.14 -16.06
CA THR A 82 -12.70 22.98 -16.39
C THR A 82 -12.66 23.31 -17.89
N LEU A 83 -13.63 22.80 -18.66
CA LEU A 83 -13.67 22.91 -20.11
C LEU A 83 -14.14 24.30 -20.60
N GLU A 84 -14.78 25.09 -19.73
CA GLU A 84 -15.50 26.32 -20.07
C GLU A 84 -14.67 27.61 -19.88
N ARG A 85 -13.36 27.56 -20.11
CA ARG A 85 -12.48 28.74 -19.96
C ARG A 85 -11.73 29.08 -21.24
N GLU A 86 -11.60 30.38 -21.50
CA GLU A 86 -10.76 30.89 -22.58
C GLU A 86 -9.31 30.40 -22.43
N LYS A 87 -8.61 30.28 -23.56
CA LYS A 87 -7.23 29.76 -23.60
C LYS A 87 -6.30 30.56 -22.68
N GLU A 88 -6.47 31.87 -22.62
CA GLU A 88 -5.64 32.76 -21.81
C GLU A 88 -5.86 32.57 -20.31
N ASP A 89 -7.12 32.43 -19.87
CA ASP A 89 -7.45 32.12 -18.48
C ASP A 89 -6.88 30.79 -18.03
N ARG A 90 -6.97 29.77 -18.89
CA ARG A 90 -6.33 28.47 -18.63
C ARG A 90 -4.82 28.59 -18.49
N ALA A 91 -4.16 29.39 -19.32
CA ALA A 91 -2.72 29.61 -19.23
C ALA A 91 -2.32 30.30 -17.91
N ARG A 92 -3.07 31.32 -17.48
CA ARG A 92 -2.86 32.00 -16.18
C ARG A 92 -3.05 31.05 -15.00
N GLU A 93 -4.08 30.22 -15.04
CA GLU A 93 -4.37 29.24 -14.01
C GLU A 93 -3.28 28.16 -13.91
N VAL A 94 -2.85 27.61 -15.05
CA VAL A 94 -1.76 26.63 -15.11
C VAL A 94 -0.46 27.22 -14.54
N GLU A 95 -0.12 28.46 -14.88
CA GLU A 95 1.09 29.10 -14.34
C GLU A 95 0.98 29.32 -12.82
N ARG A 96 -0.19 29.78 -12.33
CA ARG A 96 -0.44 29.92 -10.89
C ARG A 96 -0.31 28.58 -10.16
N LEU A 97 -0.89 27.52 -10.71
CA LEU A 97 -0.78 26.17 -10.16
C LEU A 97 0.67 25.68 -10.16
N ARG A 98 1.41 25.92 -11.25
CA ARG A 98 2.83 25.54 -11.36
C ARG A 98 3.69 26.18 -10.26
N VAL A 99 3.51 27.47 -10.01
CA VAL A 99 4.21 28.19 -8.94
C VAL A 99 3.83 27.64 -7.57
N ALA A 100 2.54 27.43 -7.33
CA ALA A 100 2.04 26.89 -6.07
C ALA A 100 2.56 25.46 -5.78
N MET A 101 2.57 24.58 -6.79
CA MET A 101 3.09 23.22 -6.70
C MET A 101 4.60 23.20 -6.43
N ARG A 102 5.38 24.08 -7.06
CA ARG A 102 6.82 24.21 -6.79
C ARG A 102 7.09 24.67 -5.36
N ALA A 103 6.37 25.69 -4.89
CA ALA A 103 6.49 26.19 -3.53
C ALA A 103 6.09 25.13 -2.50
N GLN A 104 5.07 24.32 -2.78
CA GLN A 104 4.71 23.19 -1.94
C GLN A 104 5.80 22.12 -1.90
N ARG A 105 6.32 21.69 -3.06
CA ARG A 105 7.40 20.71 -3.10
C ARG A 105 8.62 21.16 -2.31
N ALA A 106 9.00 22.44 -2.39
CA ALA A 106 10.10 22.99 -1.59
C ALA A 106 9.84 22.83 -0.08
N ARG A 107 8.63 23.19 0.39
CA ARG A 107 8.24 22.99 1.79
C ARG A 107 8.25 21.53 2.22
N ASP A 108 7.79 20.63 1.35
CA ASP A 108 7.74 19.19 1.66
C ASP A 108 9.16 18.59 1.73
N CYS A 109 10.08 19.02 0.85
CA CYS A 109 11.49 18.60 0.90
C CYS A 109 12.25 19.17 2.11
N GLU A 110 11.88 20.36 2.61
CA GLU A 110 12.47 20.94 3.82
C GLU A 110 11.97 20.26 5.11
N ARG A 111 10.83 19.56 5.05
CA ARG A 111 10.26 18.86 6.21
C ARG A 111 11.05 17.61 6.54
N LYS A 112 11.53 17.56 7.79
CA LYS A 112 12.21 16.41 8.36
C LYS A 112 11.23 15.26 8.56
N SER A 113 11.37 14.18 7.79
CA SER A 113 10.54 12.96 7.87
C SER A 113 10.56 12.28 9.25
N TRP A 114 11.63 12.50 10.02
CA TRP A 114 11.85 11.89 11.33
C TRP A 114 11.23 12.63 12.52
N VAL A 115 10.58 13.77 12.32
CA VAL A 115 9.91 14.51 13.39
C VAL A 115 8.54 13.90 13.69
N SER A 116 8.13 13.86 14.95
CA SER A 116 6.78 13.40 15.30
C SER A 116 5.73 14.44 14.92
N TYR A 117 4.66 14.00 14.26
CA TYR A 117 3.52 14.83 13.90
C TYR A 117 2.34 14.45 14.77
N GLU A 118 1.85 15.40 15.57
CA GLU A 118 0.59 15.24 16.28
C GLU A 118 -0.57 15.20 15.29
N GLY A 119 -1.57 14.35 15.55
CA GLY A 119 -2.80 14.31 14.76
C GLY A 119 -2.72 13.53 13.44
N GLU A 120 -1.71 12.69 13.24
CA GLU A 120 -1.64 11.82 12.06
C GLU A 120 -2.87 10.88 12.02
N PRO A 121 -3.71 10.93 10.96
CA PRO A 121 -4.95 10.18 10.95
C PRO A 121 -4.66 8.68 10.77
N ARG A 122 -5.40 7.84 11.50
CA ARG A 122 -5.33 6.38 11.32
C ARG A 122 -5.84 6.01 9.93
N LEU A 123 -5.01 5.27 9.19
CA LEU A 123 -5.37 4.61 7.93
C LEU A 123 -5.55 3.11 8.16
N TRP A 124 -6.21 2.47 7.22
CA TRP A 124 -6.61 1.07 7.31
C TRP A 124 -6.11 0.29 6.10
N ASN A 125 -5.55 -0.90 6.33
CA ASN A 125 -5.36 -1.88 5.27
C ASN A 125 -6.59 -2.80 5.25
N VAL A 126 -6.90 -3.33 4.06
CA VAL A 126 -7.97 -4.29 3.86
C VAL A 126 -7.33 -5.62 3.46
N LEU A 127 -7.66 -6.70 4.15
CA LEU A 127 -7.11 -8.01 3.87
C LEU A 127 -8.23 -8.97 3.53
N ASN A 128 -8.04 -9.76 2.49
CA ASN A 128 -8.87 -10.92 2.22
C ASN A 128 -8.18 -12.16 2.77
N ARG A 129 -8.91 -12.94 3.55
CA ARG A 129 -8.45 -14.18 4.15
C ARG A 129 -9.26 -15.34 3.60
N PHE A 130 -8.58 -16.22 2.88
CA PHE A 130 -9.12 -17.49 2.43
C PHE A 130 -8.71 -18.58 3.41
N MET A 131 -9.69 -19.22 4.03
CA MET A 131 -9.47 -20.32 4.96
C MET A 131 -10.07 -21.60 4.39
N ARG A 132 -9.32 -22.69 4.39
CA ARG A 132 -9.83 -23.99 3.94
C ARG A 132 -10.89 -24.50 4.92
N SER A 133 -12.06 -24.90 4.42
CA SER A 133 -13.14 -25.37 5.28
C SER A 133 -12.76 -26.67 6.00
N PRO A 134 -12.99 -26.78 7.33
CA PRO A 134 -12.57 -27.94 8.12
C PRO A 134 -13.25 -29.25 7.66
N ALA A 135 -14.45 -29.17 7.08
CA ALA A 135 -15.16 -30.32 6.51
C ALA A 135 -14.40 -31.03 5.35
N ARG A 136 -13.41 -30.38 4.73
CA ARG A 136 -12.57 -30.98 3.68
C ARG A 136 -11.19 -31.44 4.20
N LEU A 137 -10.90 -31.26 5.48
CA LEU A 137 -9.67 -31.76 6.13
C LEU A 137 -9.81 -33.22 6.57
N SER A 138 -11.04 -33.75 6.71
CA SER A 138 -11.32 -35.08 7.25
C SER A 138 -11.27 -36.24 6.23
N GLY A 139 -10.83 -35.99 4.99
CA GLY A 139 -11.04 -36.91 3.85
C GLY A 139 -9.85 -37.78 3.42
N GLY A 140 -8.67 -37.66 4.03
CA GLY A 140 -7.53 -38.50 3.64
C GLY A 140 -6.20 -37.97 4.16
N ALA A 141 -5.45 -38.87 4.81
CA ALA A 141 -4.26 -38.64 5.62
C ALA A 141 -4.56 -38.02 6.99
N GLY A 142 -4.66 -38.89 8.01
CA GLY A 142 -4.51 -38.48 9.38
C GLY A 142 -3.09 -37.98 9.59
N ALA A 143 -2.93 -36.67 9.65
CA ALA A 143 -1.82 -35.93 10.22
C ALA A 143 -2.18 -34.44 10.09
N ASP A 144 -2.43 -33.82 11.24
CA ASP A 144 -2.16 -32.41 11.48
C ASP A 144 -3.05 -31.39 10.75
N ALA A 145 -4.22 -31.15 11.34
CA ALA A 145 -4.93 -29.87 11.17
C ALA A 145 -4.02 -28.65 11.48
N GLU A 146 -2.87 -28.86 12.12
CA GLU A 146 -1.83 -27.87 12.49
C GLU A 146 -0.79 -27.58 11.39
N ASP A 147 -0.53 -28.47 10.40
CA ASP A 147 0.68 -28.40 9.55
C ASP A 147 0.49 -27.80 8.14
N GLY A 148 -0.61 -27.09 7.90
CA GLY A 148 -0.84 -26.45 6.60
C GLY A 148 -0.11 -25.13 6.42
N LEU A 149 0.36 -24.86 5.19
CA LEU A 149 1.04 -23.60 4.85
C LEU A 149 0.07 -22.41 4.94
N THR A 150 0.59 -21.30 5.47
CA THR A 150 -0.05 -19.99 5.40
C THR A 150 0.69 -19.14 4.37
N ILE A 151 -0.03 -18.64 3.36
CA ILE A 151 0.54 -17.80 2.32
C ILE A 151 0.12 -16.35 2.56
N LEU A 152 1.08 -15.42 2.52
CA LEU A 152 0.84 -13.99 2.50
C LEU A 152 1.18 -13.43 1.11
N LEU A 153 0.20 -12.81 0.47
CA LEU A 153 0.34 -12.16 -0.84
C LEU A 153 0.21 -10.65 -0.69
N THR A 154 1.18 -9.91 -1.24
CA THR A 154 1.20 -8.44 -1.25
C THR A 154 1.32 -7.95 -2.69
N HIS A 155 0.34 -7.18 -3.16
CA HIS A 155 0.30 -6.71 -4.54
C HIS A 155 1.37 -5.66 -4.86
N ALA A 156 1.72 -5.56 -6.14
CA ALA A 156 2.50 -4.44 -6.66
C ALA A 156 1.62 -3.17 -6.77
N ASN A 157 2.25 -2.00 -6.86
CA ASN A 157 1.53 -0.74 -7.01
C ASN A 157 0.65 -0.74 -8.28
N GLY A 158 -0.55 -0.19 -8.18
CA GLY A 158 -1.52 -0.08 -9.27
C GLY A 158 -2.42 -1.30 -9.46
N PHE A 159 -2.22 -2.38 -8.71
CA PHE A 159 -3.04 -3.58 -8.78
C PHE A 159 -3.89 -3.76 -7.52
N PRO A 160 -5.16 -4.18 -7.64
CA PRO A 160 -5.96 -4.56 -6.49
C PRO A 160 -5.65 -6.01 -6.07
N LYS A 161 -6.03 -6.39 -4.85
CA LYS A 161 -5.78 -7.73 -4.29
C LYS A 161 -6.38 -8.88 -5.13
N GLU A 162 -7.45 -8.62 -5.88
CA GLU A 162 -8.16 -9.57 -6.73
C GLU A 162 -7.31 -10.06 -7.93
N VAL A 163 -6.20 -9.39 -8.26
CA VAL A 163 -5.27 -9.82 -9.32
C VAL A 163 -4.72 -11.22 -9.09
N TYR A 164 -4.68 -11.67 -7.84
CA TYR A 164 -4.18 -12.99 -7.46
C TYR A 164 -5.19 -14.11 -7.66
N GLU A 165 -6.47 -13.85 -7.91
CA GLU A 165 -7.49 -14.90 -7.99
C GLU A 165 -7.22 -15.97 -9.06
N PRO A 166 -6.81 -15.62 -10.29
CA PRO A 166 -6.46 -16.62 -11.30
C PRO A 166 -5.26 -17.48 -10.87
N PHE A 167 -4.25 -16.86 -10.24
CA PHE A 167 -3.08 -17.57 -9.72
C PHE A 167 -3.46 -18.53 -8.59
N LEU A 168 -4.30 -18.08 -7.66
CA LEU A 168 -4.79 -18.89 -6.55
C LEU A 168 -5.64 -20.06 -7.05
N SER A 169 -6.49 -19.87 -8.06
CA SER A 169 -7.26 -20.94 -8.68
C SER A 169 -6.35 -22.07 -9.17
N PHE A 170 -5.28 -21.71 -9.88
CA PHE A 170 -4.29 -22.67 -10.36
C PHE A 170 -3.53 -23.34 -9.21
N LEU A 171 -3.01 -22.55 -8.26
CA LEU A 171 -2.25 -23.06 -7.11
C LEU A 171 -3.06 -24.05 -6.27
N LEU A 172 -4.30 -23.70 -5.95
CA LEU A 172 -5.20 -24.53 -5.15
C LEU A 172 -5.65 -25.80 -5.86
N SER A 173 -5.64 -25.82 -7.19
CA SER A 173 -5.88 -27.04 -7.98
C SER A 173 -4.69 -28.00 -7.98
N SER A 174 -3.47 -27.46 -7.84
CA SER A 174 -2.23 -28.23 -7.95
C SER A 174 -1.63 -28.61 -6.59
N TYR A 175 -1.98 -27.89 -5.52
CA TYR A 175 -1.39 -28.07 -4.20
C TYR A 175 -2.44 -27.99 -3.08
N THR A 176 -2.54 -29.05 -2.27
CA THR A 176 -3.57 -29.21 -1.23
C THR A 176 -3.08 -28.88 0.18
N GLY A 177 -1.78 -28.61 0.35
CA GLY A 177 -1.14 -28.35 1.65
C GLY A 177 -1.31 -26.92 2.18
N ILE A 178 -2.10 -26.07 1.53
CA ILE A 178 -2.37 -24.70 2.02
C ILE A 178 -3.58 -24.73 2.95
N ARG A 179 -3.42 -24.14 4.13
CA ARG A 179 -4.49 -23.98 5.12
C ARG A 179 -5.15 -22.61 5.04
N GLU A 180 -4.33 -21.58 4.87
CA GLU A 180 -4.77 -20.20 4.94
C GLU A 180 -4.02 -19.33 3.93
N ILE A 181 -4.71 -18.38 3.32
CA ILE A 181 -4.12 -17.39 2.41
C ILE A 181 -4.60 -16.02 2.85
N TRP A 182 -3.66 -15.12 3.09
CA TRP A 182 -3.89 -13.72 3.34
C TRP A 182 -3.47 -12.92 2.11
N VAL A 183 -4.40 -12.16 1.55
CA VAL A 183 -4.14 -11.24 0.46
C VAL A 183 -4.26 -9.82 0.99
N TRP A 184 -3.12 -9.14 1.03
CA TRP A 184 -2.95 -7.82 1.61
C TRP A 184 -3.22 -6.73 0.58
N GLU A 185 -4.03 -5.75 0.96
CA GLU A 185 -4.25 -4.52 0.21
C GLU A 185 -3.77 -3.31 0.99
N ALA A 186 -2.83 -2.58 0.39
CA ALA A 186 -2.24 -1.39 0.97
C ALA A 186 -3.24 -0.24 1.07
N VAL A 187 -3.04 0.65 2.04
CA VAL A 187 -3.92 1.81 2.37
C VAL A 187 -4.42 2.66 1.20
N ASN A 188 -3.70 2.68 0.08
CA ASN A 188 -3.95 3.50 -1.11
C ASN A 188 -4.44 2.70 -2.32
N HIS A 189 -4.79 1.42 -2.17
CA HIS A 189 -5.27 0.55 -3.24
C HIS A 189 -6.65 -0.06 -2.94
N GLY A 190 -7.39 -0.39 -3.99
CA GLY A 190 -8.70 -1.07 -3.93
C GLY A 190 -9.65 -0.56 -2.85
N ASP A 191 -10.16 -1.46 -2.02
CA ASP A 191 -11.12 -1.14 -0.96
C ASP A 191 -10.48 -0.30 0.15
N ALA A 192 -9.20 -0.55 0.45
CA ALA A 192 -8.47 0.23 1.45
C ALA A 192 -8.38 1.71 1.04
N ALA A 193 -8.19 2.00 -0.25
CA ALA A 193 -8.21 3.37 -0.78
C ALA A 193 -9.56 4.06 -0.53
N LEU A 194 -10.67 3.34 -0.71
CA LEU A 194 -12.02 3.86 -0.51
C LEU A 194 -12.29 4.14 0.98
N VAL A 195 -11.90 3.23 1.87
CA VAL A 195 -11.98 3.42 3.33
C VAL A 195 -11.17 4.64 3.77
N ASN A 196 -10.01 4.85 3.15
CA ASN A 196 -9.09 5.93 3.49
C ASN A 196 -9.31 7.22 2.70
N ALA A 197 -10.28 7.29 1.77
CA ALA A 197 -10.36 8.36 0.76
C ALA A 197 -10.35 9.78 1.32
N ALA A 198 -10.94 10.00 2.50
CA ALA A 198 -10.97 11.30 3.18
C ALA A 198 -9.63 11.69 3.84
N LYS A 199 -8.78 10.71 4.15
CA LYS A 199 -7.54 10.86 4.92
C LYS A 199 -6.28 10.62 4.09
N LEU A 200 -6.42 10.03 2.91
CA LEU A 200 -5.31 9.74 2.02
C LEU A 200 -4.78 11.05 1.42
N GLY A 201 -3.46 11.23 1.51
CA GLY A 201 -2.74 12.30 0.83
C GLY A 201 -2.45 11.96 -0.62
N ASP A 202 -1.69 12.82 -1.30
CA ASP A 202 -1.36 12.62 -2.72
C ASP A 202 -0.06 11.81 -2.94
N THR A 203 0.67 11.50 -1.87
CA THR A 203 1.93 10.76 -1.98
C THR A 203 1.67 9.26 -1.92
N CYS A 204 1.86 8.57 -3.05
CA CYS A 204 1.97 7.13 -3.12
C CYS A 204 3.35 6.70 -2.57
N GLU A 205 3.59 6.92 -1.28
CA GLU A 205 4.84 6.48 -0.65
C GLU A 205 4.73 5.01 -0.23
N SER A 206 4.94 4.11 -1.19
CA SER A 206 5.20 2.71 -0.84
C SER A 206 6.32 2.03 -1.63
N VAL A 207 7.02 2.69 -2.57
CA VAL A 207 8.21 2.08 -3.21
C VAL A 207 9.36 3.06 -3.51
N TRP A 208 9.09 4.35 -3.80
CA TRP A 208 10.14 5.22 -4.35
C TRP A 208 11.16 5.77 -3.34
N LEU A 209 10.83 5.89 -2.05
CA LEU A 209 11.77 6.40 -1.04
C LEU A 209 12.79 5.39 -0.52
N TRP A 210 12.62 4.09 -0.82
CA TRP A 210 13.70 3.12 -0.60
C TRP A 210 14.74 3.12 -1.73
N LEU A 211 14.39 3.65 -2.91
CA LEU A 211 15.30 3.75 -4.06
C LEU A 211 15.94 5.15 -4.21
N CYS A 212 15.34 6.19 -3.64
CA CYS A 212 15.93 7.51 -3.60
C CYS A 212 16.55 7.77 -2.22
N GLY A 213 17.74 7.23 -2.00
CA GLY A 213 18.66 7.74 -0.99
C GLY A 213 19.15 9.14 -1.37
N VAL A 214 18.31 10.15 -1.15
CA VAL A 214 18.65 11.58 -1.25
C VAL A 214 18.03 12.30 -0.07
#